data_AF-A0A6H1WYF3-F1
#
_entry.id   AF-A0A6H1WYF3-F1
#
_cell.length_a   1.000
_cell.length_b   1.000
_cell.length_c   1.000
_cell.angle_alpha   90.00
_cell.angle_beta   90.00
_cell.angle_gamma   90.00
#
_symmetry.space_group_name_H-M   'P 1'
#
loop_
_entity.id
_entity.type
_entity.pdbx_description
1 polymer ?
#
loop_
_entity_poly.entity_id
_entity_poly.type
_entity_poly.pdbx_seq_one_letter_code
_entity_poly.pdbx_strand_id
1 'polypeptide(L)'
;MSKFLKKNKNSIVMAMNVMIIALGFFSKDYKFVVIGILLAILNVYVASQEKKIEEQKALLKTEKKALLKEQKAKIKGKKKKKKTKKRR
;
A
#
# COMPACT_ATOMS: atom_id res chain seq x y z
N MET A 1 -16.11 10.43 4.60
CA MET A 1 -15.20 10.21 5.75
C MET A 1 -13.99 9.33 5.45
N SER A 2 -14.14 8.05 5.08
CA SER A 2 -13.00 7.09 5.11
C SER A 2 -11.87 7.35 4.09
N LYS A 3 -12.18 7.91 2.91
CA LYS A 3 -11.15 8.26 1.90
C LYS A 3 -10.27 9.43 2.33
N PHE A 4 -10.83 10.43 3.01
CA PHE A 4 -10.09 11.60 3.49
C PHE A 4 -9.14 11.23 4.64
N LEU A 5 -9.65 10.44 5.59
CA LEU A 5 -8.86 9.84 6.66
C LEU A 5 -7.73 8.95 6.13
N LYS A 6 -7.96 8.13 5.09
CA LYS A 6 -6.88 7.33 4.48
C LYS A 6 -5.83 8.19 3.80
N LYS A 7 -6.24 9.26 3.10
CA LYS A 7 -5.33 10.11 2.33
C LYS A 7 -4.45 10.99 3.23
N ASN A 8 -5.00 11.45 4.36
CA ASN A 8 -4.31 12.35 5.29
C ASN A 8 -3.90 11.66 6.61
N LYS A 9 -4.04 10.33 6.70
CA LYS A 9 -3.81 9.56 7.93
C LYS A 9 -2.44 9.84 8.51
N ASN A 10 -1.41 9.78 7.67
CA ASN A 10 -0.03 10.00 8.10
C ASN A 10 0.19 11.45 8.56
N SER A 11 -0.45 12.43 7.93
CA SER A 11 -0.33 13.84 8.33
C SER A 11 -1.00 14.11 9.69
N ILE A 12 -2.18 13.53 9.92
CA ILE A 12 -2.92 13.67 11.18
C ILE A 12 -2.16 12.99 12.32
N VAL A 13 -1.66 11.78 12.07
CA VAL A 13 -0.92 11.03 13.09
C VAL A 13 0.43 11.68 13.40
N MET A 14 1.11 12.25 12.41
CA MET A 14 2.34 13.01 12.64
C MET A 14 2.06 14.29 13.45
N ALA A 15 0.97 15.01 13.15
CA ALA A 15 0.56 16.18 13.93
C ALA A 15 0.23 15.83 15.39
N MET A 16 -0.46 14.70 15.63
CA MET A 16 -0.73 14.22 16.98
C MET A 16 0.56 13.86 17.74
N ASN A 17 1.51 13.19 17.09
CA ASN A 17 2.80 12.88 17.72
C ASN A 17 3.58 14.13 18.11
N VAL A 18 3.60 15.16 17.25
CA VAL A 18 4.23 16.46 17.57
C VAL A 18 3.53 17.12 18.77
N MET A 19 2.21 17.06 18.83
CA MET A 19 1.43 17.61 19.95
C MET A 19 1.74 16.91 21.28
N ILE A 20 1.87 15.57 21.26
CA ILE A 20 2.24 14.77 22.45
C ILE A 20 3.65 15.12 22.93
N ILE A 21 4.61 15.27 22.01
CA ILE A 21 6.00 15.65 22.35
C ILE A 21 6.02 17.07 22.94
N ALA A 22 5.28 18.01 22.36
CA ALA A 22 5.18 19.39 22.86
C ALA A 22 4.55 19.44 24.26
N LEU A 23 3.48 18.66 24.51
CA LEU A 23 2.84 18.54 25.82
C LEU A 23 3.78 17.91 26.87
N GLY A 24 4.55 16.90 26.49
CA GLY A 24 5.55 16.28 27.35
C GLY A 24 6.68 17.25 27.74
N PHE A 25 7.12 18.08 26.79
CA PHE A 25 8.13 19.11 27.04
C PHE A 25 7.61 20.21 27.95
N PHE A 26 6.36 20.67 27.73
CA PHE A 26 5.71 21.69 28.56
C PHE A 26 5.48 21.21 30.00
N SER A 27 5.13 19.93 30.17
CA SER A 27 4.89 19.32 31.50
C SER A 27 6.18 18.91 32.22
N LYS A 28 7.37 19.07 31.61
CA LYS A 28 8.67 18.54 32.07
C LYS A 28 8.67 17.02 32.37
N ASP A 29 7.66 16.31 31.88
CA ASP A 29 7.49 14.88 32.06
C ASP A 29 8.13 14.14 30.89
N TYR A 30 9.39 13.77 31.07
CA TYR A 30 10.19 13.03 30.08
C TYR A 30 9.53 11.71 29.63
N LYS A 31 8.62 11.14 30.43
CA LYS A 31 7.83 9.95 30.05
C LYS A 31 7.01 10.18 28.78
N PHE A 32 6.37 11.34 28.64
CA PHE A 32 5.56 11.67 27.45
C PHE A 32 6.43 11.90 26.21
N VAL A 33 7.62 12.47 26.40
CA VAL A 33 8.61 12.65 25.30
C VAL A 33 9.06 11.28 24.78
N VAL A 34 9.41 10.36 25.68
CA VAL A 34 9.81 8.98 25.31
C VAL A 34 8.69 8.25 24.59
N ILE A 35 7.45 8.35 25.08
CA ILE A 35 6.27 7.74 24.44
C ILE A 35 6.03 8.35 23.05
N GLY A 36 6.15 9.67 22.90
CA GLY A 36 6.00 10.35 21.62
C GLY A 36 7.04 9.91 20.58
N ILE A 37 8.29 9.74 21.00
CA ILE A 37 9.38 9.22 20.13
C ILE A 37 9.09 7.76 19.73
N LEU A 38 8.69 6.91 20.68
CA LEU A 38 8.31 5.51 20.41
C LEU A 38 7.17 5.41 19.39
N LEU A 39 6.13 6.24 19.53
CA LEU A 39 5.02 6.32 18.59
C LEU A 39 5.47 6.82 17.20
N ALA A 40 6.43 7.74 17.13
CA ALA A 40 6.97 8.21 15.85
C ALA A 40 7.72 7.09 15.11
N ILE A 41 8.55 6.33 15.82
CA ILE A 41 9.27 5.18 15.26
C ILE A 41 8.29 4.11 14.75
N LEU A 42 7.25 3.79 15.54
CA LEU A 42 6.22 2.83 15.14
C LEU A 42 5.49 3.27 13.86
N ASN A 43 5.17 4.55 13.74
CA ASN A 43 4.53 5.07 12.53
C ASN A 43 5.43 4.98 11.29
N VAL A 44 6.72 5.28 11.43
CA VAL A 44 7.68 5.11 10.33
C VAL A 44 7.75 3.65 9.90
N TYR A 45 7.79 2.73 10.87
CA TYR A 45 7.80 1.29 10.61
C TYR A 45 6.54 0.82 9.89
N VAL A 46 5.35 1.21 10.38
CA VAL A 46 4.07 0.88 9.76
C VAL A 46 3.96 1.49 8.36
N ALA A 47 4.36 2.75 8.17
CA ALA A 47 4.34 3.40 6.86
C ALA A 47 5.27 2.71 5.85
N SER A 48 6.43 2.20 6.29
CA SER A 48 7.33 1.43 5.45
C SER A 48 6.71 0.09 5.02
N GLN A 49 6.02 -0.58 5.93
CA GLN A 49 5.30 -1.82 5.62
C GLN A 49 4.10 -1.59 4.69
N GLU A 50 3.33 -0.52 4.90
CA GLU A 50 2.20 -0.18 4.03
C GLU A 50 2.65 0.10 2.58
N LYS A 51 3.78 0.81 2.39
CA LYS A 51 4.36 1.04 1.05
C LYS A 51 4.72 -0.26 0.35
N LYS A 52 5.39 -1.19 1.05
CA LYS A 52 5.75 -2.51 0.50
C LYS A 52 4.53 -3.33 0.09
N ILE A 53 3.47 -3.28 0.89
CA ILE A 53 2.21 -3.99 0.59
C ILE A 53 1.50 -3.35 -0.62
N GLU A 54 1.55 -2.02 -0.75
CA GLU A 54 0.95 -1.31 -1.88
C GLU A 54 1.69 -1.60 -3.19
N GLU A 55 3.02 -1.65 -3.16
CA GLU A 55 3.87 -2.06 -4.29
C GLU A 55 3.59 -3.50 -4.71
N GLN A 56 3.52 -4.44 -3.76
CA GLN A 56 3.18 -5.84 -4.07
C GLN A 56 1.77 -5.97 -4.65
N LYS A 57 0.80 -5.18 -4.17
CA LYS A 57 -0.55 -5.15 -4.76
C LYS A 57 -0.57 -4.55 -6.16
N ALA A 58 0.28 -3.57 -6.45
CA ALA A 58 0.45 -3.01 -7.78
C ALA A 58 1.06 -4.04 -8.75
N LEU A 59 2.11 -4.74 -8.32
CA LEU A 59 2.75 -5.83 -9.07
C LEU A 59 1.79 -6.99 -9.35
N LEU A 60 1.03 -7.44 -8.36
CA LEU A 60 0.02 -8.49 -8.56
C LEU A 60 -1.07 -8.08 -9.55
N LYS A 61 -1.43 -6.79 -9.61
CA LYS A 61 -2.40 -6.28 -10.58
C LYS A 61 -1.82 -6.26 -12.00
N THR A 62 -0.56 -5.92 -12.18
CA THR A 62 0.10 -5.94 -13.49
C THR A 62 0.33 -7.37 -13.98
N GLU A 63 0.77 -8.27 -13.10
CA GLU A 63 0.94 -9.70 -13.40
C GLU A 63 -0.38 -10.37 -13.80
N LYS A 64 -1.47 -10.12 -13.07
CA LYS A 64 -2.80 -10.64 -13.44
C LYS A 64 -3.25 -10.14 -14.81
N LYS A 65 -2.98 -8.87 -15.13
CA LYS A 65 -3.29 -8.30 -16.46
C LYS A 65 -2.45 -8.94 -17.57
N ALA A 66 -1.17 -9.20 -17.31
CA ALA A 66 -0.28 -9.87 -18.25
C ALA A 66 -0.73 -11.32 -18.50
N LEU A 67 -1.01 -12.09 -17.44
CA LEU A 67 -1.54 -13.45 -17.51
C LEU A 67 -2.86 -13.53 -18.29
N LEU A 68 -3.79 -12.60 -18.05
CA LEU A 68 -5.05 -12.54 -18.81
C LEU A 68 -4.82 -12.26 -20.30
N LYS A 69 -3.81 -11.45 -20.66
CA LYS A 69 -3.46 -11.14 -22.05
C LYS A 69 -2.85 -12.36 -22.74
N GLU A 70 -1.97 -13.09 -22.06
CA GLU A 70 -1.37 -14.33 -22.55
C GLU A 70 -2.40 -15.45 -22.72
N GLN A 71 -3.31 -15.62 -21.75
CA GLN A 71 -4.40 -16.60 -21.85
C GLN A 71 -5.30 -16.29 -23.06
N LYS A 72 -5.68 -15.02 -23.25
CA LYS A 72 -6.46 -14.58 -24.42
C LYS A 72 -5.71 -14.82 -25.74
N ALA A 73 -4.39 -14.61 -25.77
CA ALA A 73 -3.55 -14.88 -26.94
C ALA A 73 -3.49 -16.37 -27.27
N LYS A 74 -3.26 -17.24 -26.27
CA LYS A 74 -3.28 -18.71 -26.42
C LYS A 74 -4.63 -19.21 -26.92
N ILE A 75 -5.74 -18.70 -26.38
CA ILE A 75 -7.10 -19.09 -26.82
C ILE A 75 -7.36 -18.67 -28.27
N LYS A 76 -6.98 -17.45 -28.67
CA LYS A 76 -7.09 -16.99 -30.07
C LYS A 76 -6.24 -17.85 -31.02
N GLY A 77 -5.01 -18.20 -30.63
CA GLY A 77 -4.13 -19.08 -31.40
C GLY A 77 -4.71 -20.49 -31.60
N LYS A 78 -5.25 -21.10 -30.54
CA LYS A 78 -5.94 -22.40 -30.61
C LYS A 78 -7.19 -22.35 -31.50
N LYS A 79 -8.01 -21.29 -31.41
CA LYS A 79 -9.18 -21.08 -32.29
C LYS A 79 -8.79 -20.97 -33.76
N LYS A 80 -7.72 -20.22 -34.10
CA LYS A 80 -7.21 -20.13 -35.48
C LYS A 80 -6.78 -21.50 -36.01
N LYS A 81 -5.93 -22.24 -35.27
CA LYS A 81 -5.50 -23.60 -35.67
C LYS A 81 -6.69 -24.56 -35.90
N LYS A 82 -7.71 -24.52 -35.03
CA LYS A 82 -8.90 -25.39 -35.16
C LYS A 82 -9.75 -25.06 -36.40
N LYS A 83 -9.88 -23.78 -36.78
CA LYS A 83 -10.58 -23.37 -38.01
C LYS A 83 -9.83 -23.81 -39.27
N THR A 84 -8.50 -23.69 -39.30
CA THR A 84 -7.69 -24.12 -40.46
C THR A 84 -7.78 -25.63 -40.66
N LYS A 85 -7.82 -26.42 -39.58
CA LYS A 85 -7.94 -27.88 -39.63
C LYS A 85 -9.34 -28.40 -40.03
N LYS A 86 -10.37 -27.55 -39.99
CA LYS A 86 -11.75 -27.89 -40.39
C LYS A 86 -12.10 -27.45 -41.82
N ARG A 87 -11.21 -26.64 -42.43
CA ARG A 87 -11.32 -26.15 -43.82
C ARG A 87 -10.50 -26.99 -44.81
N ARG A 88 -9.60 -27.84 -44.31
CA ARG A 88 -9.01 -28.98 -45.03
C ARG A 88 -9.86 -30.20 -44.71
#